data_AF-A0A3S3Q3Y1-F1
#
_entry.id   AF-A0A3S3Q3Y1-F1
#
_cell.length_a   1.000
_cell.length_b   1.000
_cell.length_c   1.000
_cell.angle_alpha   90.00
_cell.angle_beta   90.00
_cell.angle_gamma   90.00
#
_symmetry.space_group_name_H-M   'P 1'
#
loop_
_entity.id
_entity.type
_entity.pdbx_description
1 polymer ?
#
loop_
_entity_poly.entity_id
_entity_poly.type
_entity_poly.pdbx_seq_one_letter_code
_entity_poly.pdbx_strand_id
1 'polypeptide(L)' 'MMVEEVAVLGMWASPFVMRVTIALLEKGVEYAYKEEDLIYDCGLRIWKNKEEAREEAKKEFIDCLKVLEWALD' A
#
# COMPACT_ATOMS: atom_id res chain seq x y z
N MET A 1 -17.77 -23.45 9.30
CA MET A 1 -17.08 -22.20 9.66
C MET A 1 -16.37 -21.74 8.40
N MET A 2 -16.66 -20.54 7.90
CA MET A 2 -15.89 -20.00 6.77
C MET A 2 -14.51 -19.65 7.34
N VAL A 3 -13.48 -20.32 6.85
CA VAL A 3 -12.10 -19.94 7.14
C VAL A 3 -11.86 -18.69 6.30
N GLU A 4 -11.99 -17.51 6.92
CA GLU A 4 -11.63 -16.26 6.25
C GLU A 4 -10.12 -16.27 6.01
N GLU A 5 -9.74 -16.36 4.74
CA GLU A 5 -8.36 -16.22 4.30
C GLU A 5 -7.93 -14.76 4.54
N VAL A 6 -6.97 -14.56 5.44
CA VAL A 6 -6.47 -13.22 5.76
C VAL A 6 -5.42 -12.83 4.72
N ALA A 7 -5.67 -11.73 4.01
CA ALA A 7 -4.70 -11.14 3.09
C ALA A 7 -4.16 -9.81 3.64
N VAL A 8 -2.84 -9.65 3.59
CA VAL A 8 -2.14 -8.39 3.88
C VAL A 8 -1.71 -7.78 2.55
N LEU A 9 -2.35 -6.67 2.20
CA LEU A 9 -2.07 -5.89 1.01
C LEU A 9 -1.20 -4.68 1.37
N GLY A 10 -0.12 -4.47 0.63
CA GLY A 10 0.68 -3.24 0.72
C GLY A 10 2.17 -3.48 0.54
N MET A 11 2.97 -2.45 0.76
CA MET A 11 4.42 -2.49 0.56
C MET A 11 5.17 -3.03 1.78
N TRP A 12 6.17 -3.90 1.59
CA TRP A 12 6.88 -4.59 2.68
C TRP A 12 7.62 -3.63 3.65
N ALA A 13 8.07 -2.47 3.14
CA ALA A 13 8.75 -1.45 3.93
C ALA A 13 7.76 -0.46 4.59
N SER A 14 6.45 -0.61 4.38
CA SER A 14 5.45 0.25 5.00
C SER A 14 5.38 -0.02 6.52
N PRO A 15 5.47 1.02 7.36
CA PRO A 15 5.34 0.85 8.81
C PRO A 15 3.95 0.36 9.22
N PHE A 16 2.92 0.53 8.39
CA PHE A 16 1.56 0.04 8.64
C PHE A 16 1.46 -1.46 8.36
N VAL A 17 1.99 -1.91 7.22
CA VAL A 17 2.07 -3.35 6.86
C VAL A 17 2.87 -4.09 7.93
N MET A 18 4.02 -3.54 8.33
CA MET A 18 4.87 -4.13 9.37
C MET A 18 4.12 -4.34 10.69
N ARG A 19 3.29 -3.37 11.12
CA ARG A 19 2.48 -3.50 12.35
C ARG A 19 1.43 -4.61 12.23
N VAL A 20 0.75 -4.69 11.10
CA VAL A 20 -0.26 -5.74 10.84
C VAL A 20 0.40 -7.11 10.82
N THR A 21 1.51 -7.24 10.09
CA THR A 21 2.29 -8.48 10.02
C THR A 21 2.77 -8.94 11.38
N ILE A 22 3.35 -8.05 12.21
CA ILE A 22 3.78 -8.40 13.57
C ILE A 22 2.58 -8.89 14.39
N ALA A 23 1.45 -8.20 14.36
CA ALA A 23 0.25 -8.61 15.11
C ALA A 23 -0.30 -9.97 14.66
N LEU A 24 -0.27 -10.28 13.36
CA LEU A 24 -0.71 -11.58 12.83
C LEU A 24 0.23 -12.70 13.25
N LEU A 25 1.55 -12.45 13.19
CA LEU A 25 2.57 -13.39 13.67
C LEU A 25 2.45 -13.66 15.17
N GLU A 26 2.24 -12.61 15.99
CA GLU A 26 2.04 -12.74 17.44
C GLU A 26 0.79 -13.56 17.79
N LYS A 27 -0.25 -13.46 16.96
CA LYS A 27 -1.49 -14.23 17.13
C LYS A 27 -1.45 -15.62 16.50
N GLY A 28 -0.38 -15.98 15.80
CA GLY A 28 -0.27 -17.25 15.08
C GLY A 28 -1.31 -17.40 13.95
N VAL A 29 -1.74 -16.29 13.36
CA VAL A 29 -2.71 -16.28 12.25
C VAL A 29 -1.94 -16.37 10.94
N GLU A 30 -2.23 -17.39 10.13
CA GLU A 30 -1.71 -17.48 8.77
C GLU A 30 -2.33 -16.41 7.89
N TYR A 31 -1.50 -15.79 7.04
CA TYR A 31 -1.93 -14.75 6.12
C TYR A 31 -1.19 -14.86 4.78
N ALA A 32 -1.87 -14.48 3.70
CA ALA A 32 -1.26 -14.28 2.40
C ALA A 32 -0.75 -12.83 2.30
N TYR A 33 0.51 -12.64 1.93
CA TYR A 33 1.05 -11.32 1.62
C TYR A 33 0.98 -11.05 0.12
N LYS A 34 0.47 -9.87 -0.25
CA LYS A 34 0.46 -9.41 -1.64
C LYS A 34 1.02 -7.99 -1.70
N GLU A 35 2.13 -7.85 -2.43
CA GLU A 35 2.78 -6.57 -2.66
C GLU A 35 1.84 -5.65 -3.46
N GLU A 36 1.55 -4.48 -2.91
CA GLU A 36 0.83 -3.41 -3.60
C GLU A 36 1.58 -2.10 -3.40
N ASP A 37 2.14 -1.57 -4.49
CA ASP A 37 3.00 -0.38 -4.50
C ASP A 37 2.42 0.72 -5.41
N LEU A 38 1.17 1.12 -5.14
CA LEU A 38 0.54 2.20 -5.90
C LEU A 38 1.00 3.59 -5.42
N ILE A 39 1.19 3.74 -4.10
CA ILE A 39 1.46 5.03 -3.47
C ILE A 39 2.95 5.28 -3.27
N TYR A 40 3.73 4.25 -2.93
CA TYR A 40 5.11 4.45 -2.52
C TYR A 40 6.01 4.79 -3.73
N ASP A 41 5.86 4.10 -4.86
CA ASP A 41 6.55 4.43 -6.10
C ASP A 41 6.22 5.83 -6.63
N CYS A 42 4.95 6.25 -6.56
CA CYS A 42 4.53 7.60 -6.91
C CYS A 42 5.17 8.64 -5.96
N GLY A 43 5.09 8.42 -4.65
CA GLY A 43 5.69 9.29 -3.64
C GLY A 43 7.21 9.41 -3.78
N LEU A 44 7.89 8.31 -4.09
CA LEU A 44 9.33 8.26 -4.30
C LEU A 44 9.74 9.06 -5.54
N ARG A 45 8.98 8.96 -6.63
CA ARG A 45 9.20 9.74 -7.86
C ARG A 45 8.97 11.23 -7.65
N ILE A 46 7.95 11.61 -6.86
CA ILE A 46 7.72 13.01 -6.46
C ILE A 46 8.93 13.58 -5.71
N TRP A 47 9.58 12.77 -4.87
CA TRP A 47 10.72 13.19 -4.07
C TRP A 47 12.03 13.28 -4.87
N LYS A 48 12.26 12.36 -5.81
CA LYS A 48 13.52 12.25 -6.56
C LYS A 48 13.60 13.13 -7.82
N ASN A 49 12.47 13.45 -8.46
CA ASN A 49 12.46 14.05 -9.80
C ASN A 49 12.24 15.57 -9.80
N LYS A 50 12.67 16.21 -10.90
CA LYS A 50 12.43 17.64 -11.17
C LYS A 50 11.10 17.87 -11.90
N GLU A 51 10.76 19.15 -12.03
CA GLU A 51 9.43 19.73 -12.28
C GLU A 51 8.48 18.92 -13.18
N GLU A 52 8.87 18.58 -14.40
CA GLU A 52 7.97 17.90 -15.36
C GLU A 52 7.57 16.49 -14.90
N ALA A 53 8.54 15.64 -14.57
CA ALA A 53 8.30 14.30 -14.03
C ALA A 53 7.70 14.32 -12.61
N ARG A 54 7.85 15.43 -11.87
CA ARG A 54 7.22 15.63 -10.57
C ARG A 54 5.73 15.96 -10.71
N GLU A 55 5.32 16.75 -11.70
CA GLU A 55 3.91 17.05 -11.97
C GLU A 55 3.13 15.82 -12.46
N GLU A 56 3.75 14.97 -13.28
CA GLU A 56 3.16 13.70 -13.70
C GLU A 56 2.99 12.74 -12.52
N ALA A 57 4.04 12.57 -11.70
CA ALA A 57 3.96 11.73 -10.50
C ALA A 57 2.92 12.23 -9.48
N LYS A 58 2.69 13.55 -9.38
CA LYS A 58 1.60 14.11 -8.56
C LYS A 58 0.22 13.73 -9.09
N LYS A 59 0.00 13.76 -10.41
CA LYS A 59 -1.27 13.34 -11.02
C LYS A 59 -1.54 11.86 -10.76
N GLU A 60 -0.54 11.02 -11.00
CA GLU A 60 -0.63 9.57 -10.71
C GLU A 60 -0.88 9.30 -9.22
N PHE A 61 -0.21 10.03 -8.34
CA PHE A 61 -0.44 9.94 -6.89
C PHE A 61 -1.88 10.30 -6.49
N ILE A 62 -2.42 11.38 -7.07
CA ILE A 62 -3.82 11.78 -6.83
C ILE A 62 -4.79 10.72 -7.35
N ASP A 63 -4.54 10.13 -8.51
CA ASP A 63 -5.43 9.10 -9.05
C ASP A 63 -5.36 7.80 -8.23
N CYS A 64 -4.19 7.44 -7.71
CA CYS A 64 -4.06 6.35 -6.73
C CYS A 64 -4.89 6.62 -5.46
N LEU A 65 -4.88 7.85 -4.95
CA LEU A 65 -5.69 8.23 -3.78
C LEU A 65 -7.19 8.12 -4.07
N LYS A 66 -7.66 8.55 -5.24
CA LYS A 66 -9.08 8.42 -5.63
C LYS A 66 -9.51 6.95 -5.70
N VAL A 67 -8.68 6.05 -6.23
CA VAL A 67 -8.98 4.61 -6.26
C VAL A 67 -9.17 4.07 -4.84
N LEU A 68 -8.37 4.52 -3.89
CA LEU A 68 -8.48 4.09 -2.49
C LEU A 68 -9.71 4.66 -1.79
N GLU A 69 -10.04 5.93 -2.05
CA GLU A 69 -11.28 6.53 -1.56
C GLU A 69 -12.50 5.71 -2.02
N TRP A 70 -12.52 5.29 -3.28
CA TRP A 70 -13.59 4.47 -3.85
C TRP A 70 -13.62 3.04 -3.32
N ALA A 71 -12.51 2.51 -2.81
CA ALA A 71 -12.46 1.19 -2.18
C ALA A 71 -12.91 1.21 -0.71
N LEU A 72 -12.98 2.41 -0.10
CA LEU A 72 -13.40 2.62 1.29
C LEU A 72 -14.87 3.06 1.43
N ASP A 73 -15.53 3.42 0.31
CA ASP A 73 -16.98 3.61 0.19
C ASP A 73 -17.71 2.30 -0.17
#